data_AF-A0AA97CJE3-F1
#
_entry.id   AF-A0AA97CJE3-F1
#
_cell.length_a   1.000
_cell.length_b   1.000
_cell.length_c   1.000
_cell.angle_alpha   90.00
_cell.angle_beta   90.00
_cell.angle_gamma   90.00
#
_symmetry.space_group_name_H-M   'P 1'
#
loop_
_entity.id
_entity.type
_entity.pdbx_description
1 polymer ?
#
loop_
_entity_poly.entity_id
_entity_poly.type
_entity_poly.pdbx_seq_one_letter_code
_entity_poly.pdbx_strand_id
1 'polypeptide(L)'
;MTQLDDYSEEEKAEIQADLELKDKLRKEREDDDLKQVMSTEYGRRFIWKTLSASGVFHSSFSSDPYSTAFNEGARNKGLELFKNVMSVCPDLYLVMAEEAKEQENNQ
;
A
#
# COMPACT_ATOMS: atom_id res chain seq x y z
N MET A 1 33.06 12.59 7.57
CA MET A 1 32.33 12.94 8.79
C MET A 1 30.94 13.34 8.37
N THR A 2 29.98 12.45 8.58
CA THR A 2 28.56 12.82 8.49
C THR A 2 28.26 13.81 9.61
N GLN A 3 27.35 14.76 9.40
CA GLN A 3 26.98 15.76 10.42
C GLN A 3 26.55 15.15 11.75
N LEU A 4 26.21 13.85 11.79
CA LEU A 4 25.86 13.10 13.00
C LEU A 4 27.03 12.75 13.91
N ASP A 5 28.27 12.77 13.42
CA ASP A 5 29.45 12.28 14.15
C ASP A 5 29.86 13.24 15.29
N ASP A 6 29.44 14.51 15.22
CA ASP A 6 29.77 15.59 16.16
C ASP A 6 28.77 15.72 17.34
N TYR A 7 27.67 14.97 17.32
CA TYR A 7 26.64 14.98 18.38
C TYR A 7 26.98 14.01 19.51
N SER A 8 26.63 14.38 20.74
CA SER A 8 26.66 13.48 21.89
C SER A 8 25.67 12.32 21.72
N GLU A 9 25.91 11.22 22.45
CA GLU A 9 25.00 10.07 22.42
C GLU A 9 23.58 10.42 22.91
N GLU A 10 23.47 11.39 23.82
CA GLU A 10 22.18 11.91 24.30
C GLU A 10 21.42 12.66 23.18
N GLU A 11 22.10 13.53 22.44
CA GLU A 11 21.52 14.24 21.30
C GLU A 11 21.11 13.28 20.17
N LYS A 12 21.92 12.24 19.90
CA LYS A 12 21.57 11.21 18.92
C LYS A 12 20.31 10.44 19.34
N ALA A 13 20.18 10.10 20.62
CA ALA A 13 19.01 9.41 21.15
C ALA A 13 17.75 10.28 21.06
N GLU A 14 17.85 11.58 21.33
CA GLU A 14 16.74 12.53 21.19
C GLU A 14 16.30 12.68 19.73
N ILE A 15 17.25 12.83 18.80
CA ILE A 15 16.98 12.88 17.35
C ILE A 15 16.29 11.59 16.90
N GLN A 16 16.80 10.43 17.32
CA GLN A 16 16.23 9.14 16.95
C GLN A 16 14.80 8.99 17.49
N ALA A 17 14.54 9.40 18.75
CA ALA A 17 13.20 9.35 19.34
C ALA A 17 12.21 10.27 18.62
N ASP A 18 12.64 11.47 18.20
CA ASP A 18 11.81 12.39 17.41
C ASP A 18 11.50 11.83 16.02
N LEU A 19 12.48 11.22 15.35
CA LEU A 19 12.27 10.54 14.05
C LEU A 19 11.28 9.38 14.18
N GLU A 20 11.43 8.54 15.20
CA GLU A 20 10.52 7.42 15.46
C GLU A 20 9.10 7.89 15.77
N LEU A 21 8.94 8.95 16.56
CA LEU A 21 7.65 9.55 16.85
C LEU A 21 6.99 10.10 15.57
N LYS A 22 7.75 10.81 14.73
CA LYS A 22 7.27 11.34 13.45
C LYS A 22 6.83 10.24 12.50
N ASP A 23 7.61 9.16 12.39
CA ASP A 23 7.26 8.02 11.55
C ASP A 23 6.01 7.29 12.06
N LYS A 24 5.86 7.15 13.38
CA LYS A 24 4.66 6.58 13.98
C LYS A 24 3.42 7.42 13.65
N LEU A 25 3.48 8.73 13.87
CA LEU A 25 2.36 9.64 13.58
C LEU A 25 2.03 9.70 12.09
N ARG A 26 3.05 9.62 11.22
CA ARG A 26 2.85 9.51 9.77
C ARG A 26 2.10 8.23 9.42
N LYS A 27 2.53 7.09 9.97
CA LYS A 27 1.88 5.80 9.72
C LYS A 27 0.44 5.76 10.22
N GLU A 28 0.15 6.29 11.41
CA GLU A 28 -1.21 6.36 11.95
C GLU A 28 -2.14 7.18 11.02
N ARG A 29 -1.65 8.31 10.49
CA ARG A 29 -2.40 9.10 9.50
C ARG A 29 -2.61 8.34 8.19
N GLU A 30 -1.58 7.68 7.67
CA GLU A 30 -1.68 6.89 6.43
C GLU A 30 -2.70 5.73 6.57
N ASP A 31 -2.71 5.07 7.72
CA ASP A 31 -3.66 3.99 8.04
C ASP A 31 -5.10 4.54 8.13
N ASP A 32 -5.29 5.68 8.79
CA ASP A 32 -6.61 6.31 8.91
C ASP A 32 -7.12 6.84 7.56
N ASP A 33 -6.26 7.46 6.75
CA ASP A 33 -6.58 7.91 5.39
C ASP A 33 -7.05 6.73 4.53
N LEU A 34 -6.36 5.59 4.61
CA LEU A 34 -6.75 4.38 3.88
C LEU A 34 -8.12 3.84 4.34
N LYS A 35 -8.38 3.81 5.66
CA LYS A 35 -9.71 3.42 6.18
C LYS A 35 -10.79 4.34 5.65
N GLN A 36 -10.54 5.66 5.62
CA GLN A 36 -11.51 6.63 5.12
C GLN A 36 -11.81 6.41 3.64
N VAL A 37 -10.79 6.19 2.81
CA VAL A 37 -10.98 5.84 1.39
C VAL A 37 -11.82 4.57 1.25
N MET A 38 -11.48 3.51 1.98
CA MET A 38 -12.13 2.20 1.92
C MET A 38 -13.56 2.20 2.51
N SER A 39 -13.93 3.21 3.30
CA SER A 39 -15.27 3.33 3.91
C SER A 39 -16.39 3.51 2.87
N THR A 40 -16.05 4.07 1.69
CA THR A 40 -17.00 4.34 0.61
C THR A 40 -16.91 3.31 -0.50
N GLU A 41 -18.05 3.01 -1.14
CA GLU A 41 -18.10 2.12 -2.31
C GLU A 41 -17.25 2.66 -3.48
N TYR A 42 -17.28 3.97 -3.72
CA TYR A 42 -16.47 4.60 -4.77
C TYR A 42 -14.97 4.46 -4.51
N GLY A 43 -14.54 4.58 -3.24
CA GLY A 43 -13.15 4.36 -2.85
C GLY A 43 -12.73 2.90 -3.04
N ARG A 44 -13.55 1.94 -2.61
CA ARG A 44 -13.33 0.51 -2.87
C ARG A 44 -13.22 0.21 -4.37
N ARG A 45 -14.10 0.78 -5.18
CA ARG A 45 -14.04 0.65 -6.65
C ARG A 45 -12.72 1.18 -7.24
N PHE A 46 -12.24 2.32 -6.75
CA PHE A 46 -10.95 2.87 -7.15
C PHE A 46 -9.77 1.98 -6.75
N ILE A 47 -9.76 1.48 -5.52
CA ILE A 47 -8.73 0.58 -5.01
C ILE A 47 -8.74 -0.75 -5.77
N TRP A 48 -9.91 -1.36 -5.98
CA TRP A 48 -10.04 -2.59 -6.76
C TRP A 48 -9.52 -2.45 -8.18
N LYS A 49 -9.88 -1.35 -8.86
CA LYS A 49 -9.38 -1.03 -10.20
C LYS A 49 -7.86 -0.91 -10.21
N THR A 50 -7.29 -0.27 -9.19
CA THR A 50 -5.83 -0.08 -9.05
C THR A 50 -5.13 -1.42 -8.85
N LEU A 51 -5.60 -2.26 -7.92
CA LEU A 51 -5.04 -3.60 -7.67
C LEU A 51 -5.10 -4.50 -8.91
N SER A 52 -6.23 -4.46 -9.61
CA SER A 52 -6.45 -5.22 -10.84
C SER A 52 -5.53 -4.76 -11.97
N ALA A 53 -5.40 -3.44 -12.18
CA ALA A 53 -4.53 -2.86 -13.20
C ALA A 53 -3.03 -3.09 -12.91
N SER A 54 -2.66 -3.19 -11.63
CA SER A 54 -1.30 -3.59 -11.22
C SER A 54 -1.03 -5.09 -11.42
N GLY A 55 -2.02 -5.89 -11.82
CA GLY A 55 -1.85 -7.31 -12.07
C GLY A 55 -1.72 -8.18 -10.82
N VAL A 56 -2.15 -7.70 -9.63
CA VAL A 56 -2.04 -8.43 -8.34
C VAL A 56 -2.73 -9.80 -8.38
N PHE A 57 -3.79 -9.93 -9.16
CA PHE A 57 -4.59 -11.17 -9.27
C PHE A 57 -4.27 -12.02 -10.51
N HIS A 58 -3.26 -11.64 -11.30
CA HIS A 58 -2.91 -12.30 -12.57
C HIS A 58 -1.43 -12.68 -12.64
N SER A 59 -1.07 -13.60 -13.54
CA SER A 59 0.34 -13.88 -13.85
C SER A 59 0.98 -12.66 -14.53
N SER A 60 2.19 -12.31 -14.11
CA SER A 60 3.01 -11.27 -14.74
C SER A 60 3.83 -11.79 -15.92
N PHE A 61 3.91 -13.11 -16.07
CA PHE A 61 4.76 -13.77 -17.06
C PHE A 61 4.39 -13.35 -18.48
N SER A 62 5.43 -13.00 -19.23
CA SER A 62 5.43 -12.82 -20.68
C SER A 62 6.61 -13.59 -21.27
N SER A 63 6.49 -14.02 -22.53
CA SER A 63 7.61 -14.64 -23.26
C SER A 63 8.79 -13.69 -23.45
N ASP A 64 8.55 -12.38 -23.35
CA ASP A 64 9.60 -11.36 -23.28
C ASP A 64 10.00 -11.09 -21.81
N PRO A 65 11.27 -11.32 -21.44
CA PRO A 65 11.76 -11.06 -20.09
C PRO A 65 11.64 -9.60 -19.66
N TYR A 66 11.79 -8.63 -20.57
CA TYR A 66 11.68 -7.20 -20.22
C TYR A 66 10.24 -6.82 -19.88
N SER A 67 9.27 -7.33 -20.64
CA SER A 67 7.86 -7.20 -20.33
C SER A 67 7.51 -7.84 -18.97
N THR A 68 8.05 -9.02 -18.67
CA THR A 68 7.85 -9.66 -17.35
C THR A 68 8.41 -8.79 -16.22
N ALA A 69 9.62 -8.26 -16.39
CA ALA A 69 10.24 -7.38 -15.39
C ALA A 69 9.43 -6.09 -15.17
N PHE A 70 8.89 -5.49 -16.22
CA PHE A 70 8.01 -4.33 -16.11
C PHE A 70 6.70 -4.67 -15.37
N ASN A 71 6.06 -5.78 -15.74
CA ASN A 71 4.84 -6.25 -15.09
C ASN A 71 5.05 -6.54 -13.60
N GLU A 72 6.18 -7.16 -13.24
CA GLU A 72 6.54 -7.38 -11.84
C GLU A 72 6.81 -6.08 -11.08
N GLY A 73 7.38 -5.06 -11.73
CA GLY A 73 7.50 -3.73 -11.14
C GLY A 73 6.14 -3.11 -10.81
N ALA A 74 5.18 -3.17 -11.74
CA ALA A 74 3.82 -2.70 -11.51
C ALA A 74 3.09 -3.51 -10.43
N ARG A 75 3.25 -4.84 -10.45
CA ARG A 75 2.67 -5.76 -9.46
C ARG A 75 3.23 -5.51 -8.07
N ASN A 76 4.52 -5.23 -7.93
CA ASN A 76 5.12 -4.91 -6.64
C ASN A 76 4.45 -3.71 -5.98
N LYS A 77 4.16 -2.63 -6.73
CA LYS A 77 3.44 -1.47 -6.16
C LYS A 77 1.99 -1.81 -5.79
N GLY A 78 1.32 -2.64 -6.58
CA GLY A 78 0.00 -3.16 -6.25
C GLY A 78 0.00 -4.03 -4.99
N LEU A 79 1.02 -4.88 -4.81
CA LEU A 79 1.17 -5.74 -3.63
C LEU A 79 1.45 -4.94 -2.35
N GLU A 80 2.17 -3.82 -2.45
CA GLU A 80 2.34 -2.88 -1.34
C GLU A 80 1.00 -2.30 -0.89
N LEU A 81 0.18 -1.82 -1.83
CA LEU A 81 -1.17 -1.33 -1.53
C LEU A 81 -2.06 -2.44 -0.94
N PHE A 82 -2.02 -3.63 -1.55
CA PHE A 82 -2.79 -4.79 -1.09
C PHE A 82 -2.43 -5.16 0.36
N LYS A 83 -1.14 -5.20 0.68
CA LYS A 83 -0.65 -5.44 2.04
C LYS A 83 -1.18 -4.41 3.03
N ASN A 84 -1.17 -3.13 2.67
CA ASN A 84 -1.69 -2.07 3.54
C ASN A 84 -3.19 -2.24 3.78
N VAL A 85 -3.98 -2.50 2.74
CA VAL A 85 -5.43 -2.77 2.87
C VAL A 85 -5.67 -3.96 3.81
N MET A 86 -4.98 -5.08 3.60
CA MET A 86 -5.14 -6.27 4.44
C MET A 86 -4.69 -6.06 5.89
N SER A 87 -3.71 -5.16 6.12
CA SER A 87 -3.24 -4.83 7.47
C SER A 87 -4.16 -3.88 8.21
N VAL A 88 -4.80 -2.94 7.50
CA VAL A 88 -5.49 -1.79 8.08
C VAL A 88 -7.00 -1.99 8.15
N CYS A 89 -7.59 -2.60 7.11
CA CYS A 89 -9.03 -2.79 6.98
C CYS A 89 -9.40 -4.07 6.19
N PRO A 90 -9.00 -5.26 6.67
CA PRO A 90 -9.24 -6.53 5.97
C PRO A 90 -10.72 -6.82 5.73
N ASP A 91 -11.62 -6.40 6.63
CA ASP A 91 -13.06 -6.60 6.46
C ASP A 91 -13.60 -5.81 5.25
N LEU A 92 -13.07 -4.61 5.01
CA LEU A 92 -13.47 -3.78 3.87
C LEU A 92 -12.91 -4.32 2.55
N TYR A 93 -11.82 -5.10 2.58
CA TYR A 93 -11.38 -5.86 1.41
C TYR A 93 -12.41 -6.92 1.00
N LEU A 94 -12.99 -7.64 1.96
CA LEU A 94 -14.01 -8.66 1.66
C LEU A 94 -15.24 -8.04 1.00
N VAL A 95 -15.68 -6.87 1.50
CA VAL A 95 -16.77 -6.09 0.89
C VAL A 95 -16.40 -5.67 -0.53
N MET A 96 -15.22 -5.08 -0.72
CA MET A 96 -14.72 -4.67 -2.05
C MET A 96 -14.66 -5.83 -3.05
N ALA A 97 -14.23 -7.01 -2.60
CA ALA A 97 -14.10 -8.19 -3.45
C ALA A 97 -15.47 -8.74 -3.89
N GLU A 98 -16.47 -8.75 -3.00
CA GLU A 98 -17.83 -9.15 -3.38
C GLU A 98 -18.47 -8.13 -4.33
N GLU A 99 -18.32 -6.83 -4.06
CA GLU A 99 -18.78 -5.76 -4.94
C GLU A 99 -18.21 -5.88 -6.36
N ALA A 100 -16.92 -6.20 -6.47
CA ALA A 100 -16.27 -6.41 -7.76
C ALA A 100 -16.83 -7.61 -8.52
N LYS A 101 -17.04 -8.72 -7.82
CA LYS A 101 -17.63 -9.94 -8.38
C LYS A 101 -19.07 -9.70 -8.85
N GLU A 102 -19.87 -8.94 -8.11
CA GLU A 102 -21.22 -8.53 -8.53
C GLU A 102 -21.16 -7.65 -9.80
N GLN A 103 -20.21 -6.73 -9.90
CA GLN A 103 -20.03 -5.88 -11.08
C GLN A 103 -19.64 -6.68 -12.33
N GLU A 104 -18.80 -7.71 -12.20
CA GLU A 104 -18.42 -8.60 -13.30
C GLU A 104 -19.61 -9.43 -13.81
N ASN A 105 -20.45 -9.93 -12.92
CA ASN A 105 -21.64 -10.71 -13.30
C ASN A 105 -22.74 -9.89 -14.00
N ASN A 106 -22.72 -8.57 -13.80
CA ASN A 106 -23.72 -7.64 -14.34
C ASN A 106 -23.31 -7.00 -15.69
N GLN A 107 -22.17 -7.42 -16.26
CA GLN A 107 -21.67 -6.99 -17.58
C GLN A 107 -21.93 -8.06 -18.65
#